data_AF-A0A383D846-F1
#
_entry.id   AF-A0A383D846-F1
#
_cell.length_a   1.000
_cell.length_b   1.000
_cell.length_c   1.000
_cell.angle_alpha   90.00
_cell.angle_beta   90.00
_cell.angle_gamma   90.00
#
_symmetry.space_group_name_H-M   'P 1'
#
loop_
_entity.id
_entity.type
_entity.pdbx_description
1 polymer ?
#
loop_
_entity_poly.entity_id
_entity_poly.type
_entity_poly.pdbx_seq_one_letter_code
_entity_poly.pdbx_strand_id
1 'polypeptide(L)'
;SVDIKMNREMALDAAEELSKKYNWLPGEYRTAVSFDGDRNLQTFVELEGGGLDTFKMLYQDGLYYPYVWKVRHFQEQNPNEMEIWFTPAGKPYSFRQKLGEDEPGAALSRDSAFAIAMAGLTDEWSINLDEYELVEESEKTQPGGRVDHSFTYQRAGFSIGENGFLRFNLKVQGDVLGEYNHYAQVPEAFKRRFSEMRSANDTIAFSATMAIGVLYVLFGCLVGTFMLLRQRRVLW
;
A
#
# COMPACT_ATOMS: atom_id res chain seq x y z
N SER A 1 19.80 -0.67 10.23
CA SER A 1 19.06 0.60 10.23
C SER A 1 18.77 0.97 8.79
N VAL A 2 17.57 1.42 8.46
CA VAL A 2 17.28 2.00 7.13
C VAL A 2 17.81 3.44 7.16
N ASP A 3 18.71 3.77 6.24
CA ASP A 3 19.23 5.14 6.10
C ASP A 3 18.22 5.96 5.27
N ILE A 4 17.50 6.85 5.94
CA ILE A 4 16.47 7.70 5.32
C ILE A 4 17.12 9.06 5.04
N LYS A 5 17.40 9.32 3.76
CA LYS A 5 18.03 10.57 3.30
C LYS A 5 16.99 11.61 2.88
N MET A 6 15.91 11.16 2.25
CA MET A 6 14.82 12.04 1.85
C MET A 6 14.00 12.44 3.08
N ASN A 7 13.67 13.72 3.18
CA ASN A 7 12.73 14.24 4.17
C ASN A 7 11.43 14.70 3.50
N ARG A 8 10.48 15.17 4.33
CA ARG A 8 9.16 15.63 3.89
C ARG A 8 9.22 16.73 2.82
N GLU A 9 10.06 17.74 3.01
CA GLU A 9 10.16 18.89 2.10
C GLU A 9 10.74 18.45 0.75
N MET A 10 11.82 17.66 0.77
CA MET A 10 12.40 17.07 -0.44
C MET A 10 11.38 16.23 -1.22
N ALA A 11 10.52 15.48 -0.54
CA ALA A 11 9.46 14.69 -1.18
C ALA A 11 8.44 15.57 -1.89
N LEU A 12 8.03 16.68 -1.26
CA LEU A 12 7.09 17.63 -1.85
C LEU A 12 7.68 18.32 -3.08
N ASP A 13 8.92 18.80 -2.99
CA ASP A 13 9.60 19.49 -4.09
C ASP A 13 9.80 18.55 -5.29
N ALA A 14 10.31 17.33 -5.05
CA ALA A 14 10.51 16.34 -6.09
C ALA A 14 9.19 15.89 -6.75
N ALA A 15 8.11 15.77 -5.97
CA ALA A 15 6.79 15.46 -6.50
C ALA A 15 6.29 16.59 -7.41
N GLU A 16 6.44 17.85 -6.99
CA GLU A 16 6.03 19.00 -7.78
C GLU A 16 6.80 19.10 -9.11
N GLU A 17 8.11 18.84 -9.10
CA GLU A 17 8.94 18.80 -10.31
C GLU A 17 8.46 17.73 -11.30
N LEU A 18 8.28 16.49 -10.85
CA LEU A 18 7.77 15.40 -11.69
C LEU A 18 6.37 15.71 -12.22
N SER A 19 5.50 16.19 -11.35
CA SER A 19 4.13 16.56 -11.69
C SER A 19 4.05 17.66 -12.75
N LYS A 20 4.96 18.65 -12.74
CA LYS A 20 5.07 19.66 -13.81
C LYS A 20 5.63 19.04 -15.09
N LYS A 21 6.67 18.21 -14.99
CA LYS A 21 7.32 17.54 -16.13
C LYS A 21 6.33 16.69 -16.93
N TYR A 22 5.50 15.93 -16.23
CA TYR A 22 4.54 14.98 -16.83
C TYR A 22 3.11 15.52 -16.92
N ASN A 23 2.87 16.77 -16.51
CA ASN A 23 1.56 17.42 -16.52
C ASN A 23 0.47 16.62 -15.78
N TRP A 24 0.79 16.12 -14.58
CA TRP A 24 -0.08 15.25 -13.79
C TRP A 24 -1.06 15.97 -12.86
N LEU A 25 -0.90 17.28 -12.65
CA LEU A 25 -1.68 18.03 -11.67
C LEU A 25 -3.00 18.51 -12.27
N PRO A 26 -4.12 18.38 -11.55
CA PRO A 26 -5.33 19.10 -11.92
C PRO A 26 -5.14 20.61 -11.66
N GLY A 27 -6.01 21.43 -12.23
CA GLY A 27 -5.90 22.90 -12.14
C GLY A 27 -5.89 23.43 -10.70
N GLU A 28 -6.70 22.83 -9.82
CA GLU A 28 -6.68 23.06 -8.38
C GLU A 28 -6.44 21.74 -7.64
N TYR A 29 -5.52 21.72 -6.69
CA TYR A 29 -5.24 20.54 -5.87
C TYR A 29 -4.74 20.91 -4.47
N ARG A 30 -4.82 19.92 -3.58
CA ARG A 30 -4.17 19.88 -2.28
C ARG A 30 -3.19 18.72 -2.25
N THR A 31 -2.21 18.81 -1.35
CA THR A 31 -1.15 17.81 -1.23
C THR A 31 -1.15 17.19 0.17
N ALA A 32 -1.05 15.87 0.23
CA ALA A 32 -0.74 15.12 1.44
C ALA A 32 0.58 14.38 1.26
N VAL A 33 1.34 14.24 2.34
CA VAL A 33 2.63 13.53 2.35
C VAL A 33 2.71 12.62 3.57
N SER A 34 3.13 11.38 3.35
CA SER A 34 3.32 10.36 4.39
C SER A 34 4.61 9.58 4.15
N PHE A 35 5.11 8.95 5.20
CA PHE A 35 6.13 7.93 5.12
C PHE A 35 5.50 6.61 5.53
N ASP A 36 5.26 5.74 4.55
CA ASP A 36 4.44 4.54 4.70
C ASP A 36 5.30 3.28 4.63
N GLY A 37 4.86 2.24 5.33
CA GLY A 37 5.49 0.92 5.33
C GLY A 37 4.54 -0.17 4.90
N ASP A 38 5.01 -1.12 4.09
CA ASP A 38 4.27 -2.30 3.66
C ASP A 38 4.15 -3.31 4.80
N ARG A 39 3.16 -3.10 5.67
CA ARG A 39 2.91 -3.97 6.84
C ARG A 39 2.52 -5.39 6.44
N ASN A 40 1.88 -5.57 5.29
CA ASN A 40 1.46 -6.90 4.83
C ASN A 40 2.68 -7.72 4.45
N LEU A 41 3.58 -7.13 3.66
CA LEU A 41 4.86 -7.75 3.35
C LEU A 41 5.69 -7.97 4.62
N GLN A 42 5.80 -6.97 5.50
CA GLN A 42 6.58 -7.09 6.72
C GLN A 42 6.14 -8.29 7.55
N THR A 43 4.83 -8.40 7.82
CA THR A 43 4.27 -9.49 8.61
C THR A 43 4.50 -10.85 7.93
N PHE A 44 4.33 -10.91 6.61
CA PHE A 44 4.56 -12.14 5.86
C PHE A 44 6.03 -12.58 5.91
N VAL A 45 6.96 -11.64 5.71
CA VAL A 45 8.40 -11.91 5.79
C VAL A 45 8.79 -12.37 7.18
N GLU A 46 8.31 -11.70 8.23
CA GLU A 46 8.57 -12.04 9.63
C GLU A 46 8.10 -13.45 10.02
N LEU A 47 6.94 -13.88 9.52
CA LEU A 47 6.33 -15.16 9.91
C LEU A 47 6.70 -16.33 8.99
N GLU A 48 6.77 -16.11 7.68
CA GLU A 48 6.89 -17.18 6.67
C GLU A 48 7.96 -16.92 5.60
N GLY A 49 8.51 -15.70 5.52
CA GLY A 49 9.42 -15.28 4.45
C GLY A 49 10.89 -15.13 4.83
N GLY A 50 11.36 -15.77 5.90
CA GLY A 50 12.78 -15.77 6.30
C GLY A 50 13.19 -14.63 7.24
N GLY A 51 12.23 -13.85 7.74
CA GLY A 51 12.45 -12.88 8.80
C GLY A 51 13.27 -11.65 8.39
N LEU A 52 13.96 -11.08 9.36
CA LEU A 52 14.67 -9.81 9.21
C LEU A 52 15.74 -9.83 8.12
N ASP A 53 16.38 -10.98 7.85
CA ASP A 53 17.45 -11.06 6.86
C ASP A 53 16.92 -10.93 5.43
N THR A 54 15.80 -11.60 5.11
CA THR A 54 15.09 -11.37 3.84
C THR A 54 14.66 -9.92 3.71
N PHE A 55 14.10 -9.34 4.77
CA PHE A 55 13.64 -7.95 4.75
C PHE A 55 14.79 -6.95 4.49
N LYS A 56 15.98 -7.20 5.06
CA LYS A 56 17.19 -6.40 4.80
C LYS A 56 17.69 -6.60 3.37
N MET A 57 17.74 -7.83 2.88
CA MET A 57 18.17 -8.16 1.52
C MET A 57 17.33 -7.43 0.47
N LEU A 58 15.99 -7.42 0.62
CA LEU A 58 15.09 -6.68 -0.28
C LEU A 58 15.52 -5.23 -0.47
N TYR A 59 15.89 -4.58 0.64
CA TYR A 59 16.30 -3.17 0.65
C TYR A 59 17.74 -2.98 0.15
N GLN A 60 18.69 -3.80 0.61
CA GLN A 60 20.11 -3.64 0.32
C GLN A 60 20.45 -3.95 -1.13
N ASP A 61 19.79 -4.96 -1.70
CA ASP A 61 19.98 -5.37 -3.09
C ASP A 61 19.09 -4.57 -4.04
N GLY A 62 18.32 -3.59 -3.51
CA GLY A 62 17.45 -2.71 -4.29
C GLY A 62 16.28 -3.43 -4.98
N LEU A 63 15.92 -4.63 -4.53
CA LEU A 63 14.87 -5.46 -5.14
C LEU A 63 13.47 -4.91 -4.85
N TYR A 64 13.27 -4.37 -3.65
CA TYR A 64 12.01 -3.79 -3.22
C TYR A 64 12.24 -2.81 -2.06
N TYR A 65 11.44 -1.74 -2.01
CA TYR A 65 11.51 -0.76 -0.94
C TYR A 65 10.22 -0.80 -0.11
N PRO A 66 10.20 -1.55 1.01
CA PRO A 66 9.01 -1.67 1.85
C PRO A 66 8.59 -0.37 2.53
N TYR A 67 9.52 0.59 2.69
CA TYR A 67 9.25 1.90 3.25
C TYR A 67 9.48 2.97 2.20
N VAL A 68 8.50 3.85 2.02
CA VAL A 68 8.49 4.86 0.96
C VAL A 68 7.91 6.17 1.44
N TRP A 69 8.42 7.28 0.91
CA TRP A 69 7.70 8.55 0.95
C TRP A 69 6.60 8.50 -0.09
N LYS A 70 5.37 8.85 0.31
CA LYS A 70 4.22 8.96 -0.59
C LYS A 70 3.75 10.40 -0.61
N VAL A 71 3.64 10.97 -1.80
CA VAL A 71 3.04 12.29 -2.03
C VAL A 71 1.78 12.10 -2.84
N ARG A 72 0.66 12.64 -2.35
CA ARG A 72 -0.66 12.55 -3.00
C ARG A 72 -1.18 13.93 -3.29
N HIS A 73 -1.45 14.21 -4.57
CA HIS A 73 -2.19 15.38 -5.03
C HIS A 73 -3.65 15.00 -5.28
N PHE A 74 -4.58 15.74 -4.71
CA PHE A 74 -6.01 15.46 -4.79
C PHE A 74 -6.85 16.73 -4.71
N GLN A 75 -8.08 16.66 -5.20
CA GLN A 75 -9.08 17.72 -5.03
C GLN A 75 -10.32 17.11 -4.36
N GLU A 76 -10.92 17.82 -3.40
CA GLU A 76 -12.13 17.33 -2.74
C GLU A 76 -13.25 17.11 -3.77
N GLN A 77 -13.97 15.99 -3.65
CA GLN A 77 -15.07 15.60 -4.56
C GLN A 77 -14.66 15.39 -6.03
N ASN A 78 -13.36 15.30 -6.31
CA ASN A 78 -12.84 14.91 -7.61
C ASN A 78 -12.24 13.49 -7.51
N PRO A 79 -12.67 12.53 -8.34
CA PRO A 79 -12.08 11.19 -8.34
C PRO A 79 -10.62 11.17 -8.82
N ASN A 80 -10.17 12.23 -9.48
CA ASN A 80 -8.84 12.33 -10.05
C ASN A 80 -7.80 12.64 -8.98
N GLU A 81 -6.77 11.81 -8.92
CA GLU A 81 -5.71 11.92 -7.93
C GLU A 81 -4.39 11.49 -8.55
N MET A 82 -3.30 12.05 -8.04
CA MET A 82 -1.95 11.64 -8.41
C MET A 82 -1.21 11.22 -7.16
N GLU A 83 -0.62 10.02 -7.18
CA GLU A 83 0.24 9.51 -6.13
C GLU A 83 1.63 9.24 -6.68
N ILE A 84 2.66 9.76 -6.01
CA ILE A 84 4.07 9.56 -6.36
C ILE A 84 4.76 8.97 -5.13
N TRP A 85 5.52 7.91 -5.34
CA TRP A 85 6.30 7.26 -4.29
C TRP A 85 7.78 7.41 -4.54
N PHE A 86 8.52 7.67 -3.48
CA PHE A 86 9.97 7.76 -3.48
C PHE A 86 10.57 6.76 -2.50
N THR A 87 11.70 6.19 -2.89
CA THR A 87 12.56 5.42 -1.98
C THR A 87 13.04 6.30 -0.80
N PRO A 88 13.49 5.71 0.32
CA PRO A 88 14.08 6.49 1.42
C PRO A 88 15.31 7.32 1.02
N ALA A 89 15.98 6.93 -0.07
CA ALA A 89 17.10 7.66 -0.65
C ALA A 89 16.68 8.85 -1.53
N GLY A 90 15.39 9.00 -1.83
CA GLY A 90 14.83 10.10 -2.64
C GLY A 90 14.70 9.82 -4.13
N LYS A 91 14.93 8.58 -4.58
CA LYS A 91 14.69 8.20 -5.97
C LYS A 91 13.20 7.97 -6.24
N PRO A 92 12.65 8.42 -7.39
CA PRO A 92 11.33 8.02 -7.85
C PRO A 92 11.23 6.49 -7.88
N TYR A 93 10.12 5.95 -7.38
CA TYR A 93 9.96 4.50 -7.21
C TYR A 93 8.66 3.97 -7.79
N SER A 94 7.57 4.71 -7.66
CA SER A 94 6.30 4.37 -8.29
C SER A 94 5.51 5.64 -8.53
N PHE A 95 4.52 5.56 -9.41
CA PHE A 95 3.49 6.58 -9.57
C PHE A 95 2.16 5.96 -9.99
N ARG A 96 1.07 6.63 -9.67
CA ARG A 96 -0.29 6.23 -10.01
C ARG A 96 -1.16 7.45 -10.16
N GLN A 97 -1.77 7.55 -11.33
CA GLN A 97 -2.85 8.46 -11.62
C GLN A 97 -4.17 7.69 -11.50
N LYS A 98 -5.05 8.20 -10.65
CA LYS A 98 -6.44 7.77 -10.61
C LYS A 98 -7.22 8.73 -11.50
N LEU A 99 -8.00 8.17 -12.43
CA LEU A 99 -8.89 8.92 -13.30
C LEU A 99 -10.33 8.47 -13.06
N GLY A 100 -11.28 9.42 -13.09
CA GLY A 100 -12.71 9.15 -13.02
C GLY A 100 -13.15 8.19 -14.13
N GLU A 101 -14.07 7.28 -13.84
CA GLU A 101 -14.53 6.27 -14.80
C GLU A 101 -15.24 6.86 -16.03
N ASP A 102 -15.83 8.06 -15.90
CA ASP A 102 -16.52 8.77 -16.98
C ASP A 102 -15.58 9.63 -17.84
N GLU A 103 -14.29 9.75 -17.48
CA GLU A 103 -13.37 10.55 -18.27
C GLU A 103 -13.14 9.93 -19.67
N PRO A 104 -13.27 10.73 -20.74
CA PRO A 104 -13.03 10.24 -22.09
C PRO A 104 -11.55 9.90 -22.26
N GLY A 105 -11.26 9.04 -23.22
CA GLY A 105 -9.91 8.66 -23.57
C GLY A 105 -9.91 7.70 -24.75
N ALA A 106 -8.72 7.39 -25.25
CA ALA A 106 -8.59 6.47 -26.37
C ALA A 106 -9.06 5.05 -25.99
N ALA A 107 -9.57 4.32 -26.98
CA ALA A 107 -9.81 2.89 -26.90
C ALA A 107 -8.78 2.19 -27.77
N LEU A 108 -7.57 1.99 -27.23
CA LEU A 108 -6.44 1.42 -27.98
C LEU A 108 -6.44 -0.11 -27.93
N SER A 109 -5.81 -0.74 -28.92
CA SER A 109 -5.49 -2.17 -28.88
C SER A 109 -4.41 -2.45 -27.85
N ARG A 110 -4.33 -3.71 -27.41
CA ARG A 110 -3.30 -4.22 -26.51
C ARG A 110 -1.88 -3.84 -26.97
N ASP A 111 -1.55 -4.02 -28.24
CA ASP A 111 -0.19 -3.76 -28.73
C ASP A 111 0.18 -2.26 -28.73
N SER A 112 -0.77 -1.40 -29.06
CA SER A 112 -0.57 0.05 -28.97
C SER A 112 -0.40 0.49 -27.52
N ALA A 113 -1.21 -0.03 -26.60
CA ALA A 113 -1.08 0.23 -25.18
C ALA A 113 0.25 -0.30 -24.61
N PHE A 114 0.68 -1.49 -25.03
CA PHE A 114 1.96 -2.05 -24.65
C PHE A 114 3.14 -1.16 -25.12
N ALA A 115 3.10 -0.67 -26.36
CA ALA A 115 4.12 0.25 -26.86
C ALA A 115 4.19 1.54 -26.04
N ILE A 116 3.03 2.09 -25.63
CA ILE A 116 2.96 3.27 -24.75
C ILE A 116 3.54 2.95 -23.37
N ALA A 117 3.20 1.80 -22.79
CA ALA A 117 3.73 1.37 -21.50
C ALA A 117 5.25 1.30 -21.51
N MET A 118 5.83 0.67 -22.54
CA MET A 118 7.28 0.55 -22.68
C MET A 118 7.96 1.90 -22.94
N ALA A 119 7.35 2.76 -23.76
CA ALA A 119 7.87 4.11 -24.01
C ALA A 119 7.83 5.01 -22.76
N GLY A 120 6.91 4.75 -21.83
CA GLY A 120 6.78 5.48 -20.56
C GLY A 120 7.82 5.10 -19.50
N LEU A 121 8.56 4.00 -19.67
CA LEU A 121 9.67 3.61 -18.78
C LEU A 121 10.94 4.39 -19.11
N THR A 122 10.91 5.70 -18.86
CA THR A 122 12.04 6.63 -19.07
C THR A 122 13.17 6.42 -18.04
N ASP A 123 14.28 7.16 -18.17
CA ASP A 123 15.44 7.06 -17.25
C ASP A 123 15.08 7.13 -15.76
N GLU A 124 14.04 7.87 -15.39
CA GLU A 124 13.58 8.01 -13.99
C GLU A 124 12.83 6.78 -13.48
N TRP A 125 12.24 6.01 -14.39
CA TRP A 125 11.42 4.82 -14.14
C TRP A 125 12.07 3.56 -14.73
N SER A 126 13.37 3.64 -15.05
CA SER A 126 14.08 2.59 -15.76
C SER A 126 14.09 1.30 -14.94
N ILE A 127 13.75 0.20 -15.59
CA ILE A 127 13.78 -1.14 -15.00
C ILE A 127 14.37 -2.13 -16.01
N ASN A 128 15.17 -3.06 -15.52
CA ASN A 128 15.68 -4.14 -16.35
C ASN A 128 14.59 -5.20 -16.53
N LEU A 129 13.83 -5.12 -17.63
CA LEU A 129 12.73 -6.05 -17.91
C LEU A 129 13.19 -7.51 -18.08
N ASP A 130 14.47 -7.77 -18.38
CA ASP A 130 15.00 -9.13 -18.48
C ASP A 130 15.01 -9.88 -17.14
N GLU A 131 14.90 -9.16 -16.03
CA GLU A 131 14.74 -9.72 -14.68
C GLU A 131 13.28 -10.00 -14.31
N TYR A 132 12.34 -9.77 -15.23
CA TYR A 132 10.91 -9.86 -14.97
C TYR A 132 10.17 -10.65 -16.05
N GLU A 133 9.11 -11.33 -15.63
CA GLU A 133 8.22 -12.11 -16.47
C GLU A 133 6.83 -11.48 -16.45
N LEU A 134 6.21 -11.35 -17.62
CA LEU A 134 4.82 -10.91 -17.72
C LEU A 134 3.90 -12.05 -17.27
N VAL A 135 3.21 -11.86 -16.16
CA VAL A 135 2.39 -12.92 -15.52
C VAL A 135 0.89 -12.69 -15.66
N GLU A 136 0.47 -11.46 -15.92
CA GLU A 136 -0.95 -11.13 -16.08
C GLU A 136 -1.12 -9.91 -16.99
N GLU A 137 -2.10 -10.00 -17.88
CA GLU A 137 -2.55 -8.92 -18.75
C GLU A 137 -4.06 -8.81 -18.64
N SER A 138 -4.57 -7.58 -18.59
CA SER A 138 -6.02 -7.34 -18.57
C SER A 138 -6.34 -5.99 -19.21
N GLU A 139 -7.57 -5.87 -19.70
CA GLU A 139 -8.13 -4.62 -20.18
C GLU A 139 -9.49 -4.36 -19.54
N LYS A 140 -9.85 -3.09 -19.36
CA LYS A 140 -11.17 -2.66 -18.91
C LYS A 140 -11.63 -1.46 -19.71
N THR A 141 -12.76 -1.60 -20.39
CA THR A 141 -13.48 -0.46 -20.94
C THR A 141 -14.21 0.27 -19.81
N GLN A 142 -13.94 1.56 -19.68
CA GLN A 142 -14.57 2.43 -18.69
C GLN A 142 -15.87 3.01 -19.26
N PRO A 143 -16.82 3.44 -18.40
CA PRO A 143 -18.05 4.14 -18.80
C PRO A 143 -17.84 5.28 -19.79
N GLY A 144 -16.77 6.07 -19.65
CA GLY A 144 -16.41 7.15 -20.56
C GLY A 144 -15.91 6.70 -21.95
N GLY A 145 -15.84 5.39 -22.21
CA GLY A 145 -15.43 4.81 -23.50
C GLY A 145 -13.92 4.57 -23.65
N ARG A 146 -13.08 5.06 -22.73
CA ARG A 146 -11.65 4.74 -22.73
C ARG A 146 -11.40 3.27 -22.37
N VAL A 147 -10.31 2.72 -22.87
CA VAL A 147 -9.86 1.37 -22.49
C VAL A 147 -8.58 1.50 -21.67
N ASP A 148 -8.61 0.96 -20.45
CA ASP A 148 -7.46 0.89 -19.57
C ASP A 148 -6.82 -0.51 -19.69
N HIS A 149 -5.55 -0.57 -20.10
CA HIS A 149 -4.76 -1.81 -20.19
C HIS A 149 -3.85 -1.93 -18.98
N SER A 150 -3.73 -3.12 -18.39
CA SER A 150 -2.84 -3.41 -17.27
C SER A 150 -1.93 -4.58 -17.58
N PHE A 151 -0.63 -4.41 -17.34
CA PHE A 151 0.42 -5.40 -17.54
C PHE A 151 1.16 -5.61 -16.23
N THR A 152 1.01 -6.79 -15.63
CA THR A 152 1.67 -7.13 -14.38
C THR A 152 2.88 -8.01 -14.62
N TYR A 153 4.01 -7.52 -14.17
CA TYR A 153 5.29 -8.19 -14.23
C TYR A 153 5.68 -8.74 -12.87
N GLN A 154 6.32 -9.90 -12.86
CA GLN A 154 6.83 -10.57 -11.68
C GLN A 154 8.33 -10.76 -11.80
N ARG A 155 9.06 -10.53 -10.71
CA ARG A 155 10.51 -10.76 -10.71
C ARG A 155 10.83 -12.24 -10.93
N ALA A 156 11.63 -12.52 -11.96
CA ALA A 156 12.04 -13.86 -12.35
C ALA A 156 12.98 -14.48 -11.30
N GLY A 157 12.83 -15.78 -11.05
CA GLY A 157 13.75 -16.53 -10.18
C GLY A 157 13.80 -16.08 -8.71
N PHE A 158 12.86 -15.26 -8.26
CA PHE A 158 12.82 -14.72 -6.90
C PHE A 158 11.45 -14.93 -6.26
N SER A 159 11.42 -15.51 -5.06
CA SER A 159 10.24 -15.61 -4.23
C SER A 159 10.56 -15.35 -2.77
N ILE A 160 9.56 -14.88 -2.04
CA ILE A 160 9.59 -14.64 -0.60
C ILE A 160 8.73 -15.72 0.05
N GLY A 161 9.33 -16.53 0.92
CA GLY A 161 8.62 -17.65 1.54
C GLY A 161 7.96 -18.56 0.51
N GLU A 162 6.81 -19.12 0.86
CA GLU A 162 6.00 -19.93 -0.03
C GLU A 162 5.03 -19.04 -0.84
N ASN A 163 5.26 -18.93 -2.16
CA ASN A 163 4.41 -18.21 -3.11
C ASN A 163 4.25 -16.69 -2.87
N GLY A 164 5.20 -16.02 -2.21
CA GLY A 164 5.28 -14.56 -2.20
C GLY A 164 6.12 -14.04 -3.36
N PHE A 165 5.61 -13.05 -4.09
CA PHE A 165 6.30 -12.54 -5.28
C PHE A 165 6.45 -11.02 -5.26
N LEU A 166 7.55 -10.53 -5.81
CA LEU A 166 7.71 -9.10 -6.10
C LEU A 166 7.15 -8.83 -7.49
N ARG A 167 6.26 -7.84 -7.58
CA ARG A 167 5.61 -7.46 -8.83
C ARG A 167 5.68 -5.97 -9.05
N PHE A 168 5.52 -5.58 -10.30
CA PHE A 168 5.08 -4.22 -10.63
C PHE A 168 3.96 -4.28 -11.66
N ASN A 169 3.12 -3.26 -11.66
CA ASN A 169 2.06 -3.10 -12.64
C ASN A 169 2.33 -1.86 -13.48
N LEU A 170 2.13 -2.00 -14.80
CA LEU A 170 1.99 -0.89 -15.72
C LEU A 170 0.53 -0.78 -16.10
N LYS A 171 -0.10 0.38 -15.89
CA LYS A 171 -1.44 0.63 -16.41
C LYS A 171 -1.44 1.82 -17.36
N VAL A 172 -1.89 1.56 -18.58
CA VAL A 172 -2.14 2.57 -19.61
C VAL A 172 -3.62 2.90 -19.59
N GLN A 173 -3.95 4.17 -19.39
CA GLN A 173 -5.32 4.68 -19.32
C GLN A 173 -5.63 5.42 -20.61
N GLY A 174 -6.29 4.75 -21.55
CA GLY A 174 -6.43 5.24 -22.92
C GLY A 174 -5.09 5.26 -23.64
N ASP A 175 -4.48 6.44 -23.76
CA ASP A 175 -3.25 6.70 -24.51
C ASP A 175 -2.07 7.18 -23.64
N VAL A 176 -2.20 7.11 -22.31
CA VAL A 176 -1.17 7.57 -21.36
C VAL A 176 -0.81 6.47 -20.36
N LEU A 177 0.49 6.29 -20.08
CA LEU A 177 0.93 5.47 -18.94
C LEU A 177 0.56 6.19 -17.63
N GLY A 178 -0.49 5.72 -16.97
CA GLY A 178 -1.03 6.30 -15.75
C GLY A 178 -0.51 5.64 -14.48
N GLU A 179 0.07 4.44 -14.55
CA GLU A 179 0.59 3.77 -13.35
C GLU A 179 1.86 2.99 -13.69
N TYR A 180 2.87 3.18 -12.85
CA TYR A 180 4.00 2.27 -12.68
C TYR A 180 4.16 2.04 -11.17
N ASN A 181 3.70 0.89 -10.69
CA ASN A 181 3.58 0.65 -9.26
C ASN A 181 4.17 -0.70 -8.84
N HIS A 182 5.19 -0.65 -7.99
CA HIS A 182 5.76 -1.83 -7.34
C HIS A 182 4.89 -2.28 -6.16
N TYR A 183 4.75 -3.59 -6.00
CA TYR A 183 4.07 -4.17 -4.84
C TYR A 183 4.55 -5.60 -4.59
N ALA A 184 4.49 -6.03 -3.32
CA ALA A 184 4.65 -7.44 -2.98
C ALA A 184 3.30 -8.15 -3.01
N GLN A 185 3.19 -9.19 -3.83
CA GLN A 185 2.07 -10.12 -3.77
C GLN A 185 2.31 -11.08 -2.59
N VAL A 186 1.47 -10.94 -1.56
CA VAL A 186 1.42 -11.86 -0.42
C VAL A 186 0.35 -12.93 -0.67
N PRO A 187 0.65 -14.23 -0.47
CA PRO A 187 -0.30 -15.33 -0.68
C PRO A 187 -1.64 -15.11 0.03
N GLU A 188 -2.74 -15.37 -0.68
CA GLU A 188 -4.08 -15.29 -0.09
C GLU A 188 -4.25 -16.27 1.07
N ALA A 189 -3.67 -17.47 0.95
CA ALA A 189 -3.67 -18.48 2.00
C ALA A 189 -3.04 -17.95 3.31
N PHE A 190 -1.92 -17.23 3.21
CA PHE A 190 -1.31 -16.55 4.37
C PHE A 190 -2.25 -15.48 4.92
N LYS A 191 -2.75 -14.57 4.07
CA LYS A 191 -3.65 -13.48 4.50
C LYS A 191 -4.87 -14.03 5.24
N ARG A 192 -5.46 -15.13 4.75
CA ARG A 192 -6.59 -15.81 5.39
C ARG A 192 -6.23 -16.36 6.76
N ARG A 193 -5.16 -17.17 6.85
CA ARG A 193 -4.70 -17.74 8.14
C ARG A 193 -4.36 -16.64 9.17
N PHE A 194 -3.68 -15.58 8.73
CA PHE A 194 -3.31 -14.48 9.60
C PHE A 194 -4.53 -13.70 10.10
N SER A 195 -5.52 -13.48 9.24
CA SER A 195 -6.81 -12.87 9.62
C SER A 195 -7.55 -13.70 10.66
N GLU A 196 -7.63 -15.03 10.47
CA GLU A 196 -8.26 -15.95 11.41
C GLU A 196 -7.57 -15.93 12.79
N MET A 197 -6.23 -15.94 12.81
CA MET A 197 -5.45 -15.86 14.05
C MET A 197 -5.69 -14.53 14.80
N ARG A 198 -5.71 -13.40 14.07
CA ARG A 198 -6.00 -12.08 14.64
C ARG A 198 -7.41 -12.00 15.21
N SER A 199 -8.41 -12.50 14.48
CA SER A 199 -9.80 -12.54 14.93
C SER A 199 -9.99 -13.37 16.21
N ALA A 200 -9.33 -14.52 16.30
CA ALA A 200 -9.33 -15.34 17.51
C ALA A 200 -8.71 -14.60 18.71
N ASN A 201 -7.57 -13.93 18.49
CA ASN A 201 -6.91 -13.13 19.53
C ASN A 201 -7.76 -11.93 19.97
N ASP A 202 -8.39 -11.22 19.04
CA ASP A 202 -9.27 -10.09 19.35
C ASP A 202 -10.49 -10.56 20.17
N THR A 203 -11.03 -11.75 19.86
CA THR A 203 -12.12 -12.37 20.63
C THR A 203 -11.68 -12.74 22.05
N ILE A 204 -10.48 -13.30 22.21
CA ILE A 204 -9.90 -13.61 23.52
C ILE A 204 -9.68 -12.32 24.31
N ALA A 205 -9.13 -11.28 23.70
CA ALA A 205 -8.89 -10.00 24.36
C ALA A 205 -10.20 -9.33 24.82
N PHE A 206 -11.23 -9.36 23.98
CA PHE A 206 -12.56 -8.85 24.32
C PHE A 206 -13.17 -9.63 25.49
N SER A 207 -13.15 -10.97 25.44
CA SER A 207 -13.70 -11.81 26.52
C SER A 207 -12.95 -11.65 27.85
N ALA A 208 -11.62 -11.54 27.81
CA ALA A 208 -10.79 -11.25 28.98
C ALA A 208 -11.13 -9.88 29.58
N THR A 209 -11.28 -8.85 28.75
CA THR A 209 -11.69 -7.50 29.19
C THR A 209 -13.05 -7.52 29.86
N MET A 210 -14.02 -8.23 29.28
CA MET A 210 -15.36 -8.37 29.84
C MET A 210 -15.33 -9.12 31.18
N ALA A 211 -14.58 -10.22 31.27
CA ALA A 211 -14.43 -10.99 32.51
C ALA A 211 -13.80 -10.16 33.64
N ILE A 212 -12.74 -9.40 33.32
CA ILE A 212 -12.11 -8.47 34.26
C ILE A 212 -13.10 -7.38 34.69
N GLY A 213 -13.88 -6.81 33.76
CA GLY A 213 -14.92 -5.83 34.07
C GLY A 213 -15.98 -6.37 35.04
N VAL A 214 -16.46 -7.59 34.82
CA VAL A 214 -17.40 -8.26 35.73
C VAL A 214 -16.78 -8.47 37.11
N LEU A 215 -15.52 -8.93 37.19
CA LEU A 215 -14.81 -9.11 38.46
C LEU A 215 -14.66 -7.79 39.21
N TYR A 216 -14.31 -6.69 38.53
CA TYR A 216 -14.21 -5.36 39.14
C TYR A 216 -15.56 -4.87 39.69
N VAL A 217 -16.65 -5.07 38.95
CA VAL A 217 -18.00 -4.69 39.42
C VAL A 217 -18.39 -5.51 40.65
N LEU A 218 -18.21 -6.84 40.61
CA LEU A 218 -18.52 -7.71 41.74
C LEU A 218 -17.68 -7.37 42.97
N PHE A 219 -16.37 -7.17 42.79
CA PHE A 219 -15.49 -6.76 43.86
C PHE A 219 -15.87 -5.38 44.44
N GLY A 220 -16.18 -4.41 43.57
CA GLY A 220 -16.67 -3.09 43.97
C GLY A 220 -17.98 -3.16 44.74
N CYS A 221 -18.93 -3.99 44.32
CA CYS A 221 -20.19 -4.23 45.02
C CYS A 221 -19.95 -4.89 46.39
N LEU A 222 -19.08 -5.90 46.47
CA LEU A 222 -18.74 -6.59 47.72
C LEU A 222 -18.06 -5.64 48.72
N VAL A 223 -17.03 -4.91 48.29
CA VAL A 223 -16.32 -3.93 49.12
C VAL A 223 -17.23 -2.77 49.50
N GLY A 224 -18.01 -2.24 48.56
CA GLY A 224 -18.98 -1.17 48.81
C GLY A 224 -20.04 -1.59 49.82
N THR A 225 -20.61 -2.79 49.67
CA THR A 225 -21.58 -3.34 50.63
C THR A 225 -20.94 -3.54 52.00
N PHE A 226 -19.73 -4.11 52.05
CA PHE A 226 -18.98 -4.28 53.30
C PHE A 226 -18.70 -2.93 54.01
N MET A 227 -18.31 -1.89 53.26
CA MET A 227 -18.13 -0.55 53.80
C MET A 227 -19.43 0.06 54.31
N LEU A 228 -20.53 -0.07 53.57
CA LEU A 228 -21.85 0.44 53.96
C LEU A 228 -22.38 -0.27 55.23
N LEU A 229 -22.18 -1.59 55.32
CA LEU A 229 -22.48 -2.38 56.52
C LEU A 229 -21.64 -1.91 57.72
N ARG A 230 -20.33 -1.67 57.52
CA ARG A 230 -19.43 -1.17 58.56
C ARG A 230 -19.81 0.25 59.03
N GLN A 231 -20.34 1.08 58.14
CA GLN A 231 -20.80 2.45 58.45
C GLN A 231 -22.24 2.50 59.01
N ARG A 232 -22.93 1.37 59.19
CA ARG A 232 -24.35 1.29 59.62
C ARG A 232 -25.30 2.14 58.75
N ARG A 233 -25.00 2.29 57.46
CA ARG A 233 -25.82 3.06 56.51
C ARG A 233 -26.82 2.22 55.73
N VAL A 234 -26.85 0.91 55.98
CA VAL A 234 -27.85 0.00 55.44
C VAL A 234 -29.02 -0.06 56.42
N LEU A 235 -30.13 0.58 56.07
CA LEU A 235 -31.41 0.42 56.77
C LEU A 235 -32.04 -0.87 56.22
N TRP A 236 -32.32 -1.83 57.12
CA TRP A 236 -33.04 -3.06 56.82
C TRP A 236 -34.51 -2.78 56.49
#